data_AF-A0A8F6RQN6-F1
#
_entry.id   AF-A0A8F6RQN6-F1
#
_cell.length_a   1.000
_cell.length_b   1.000
_cell.length_c   1.000
_cell.angle_alpha   90.00
_cell.angle_beta   90.00
_cell.angle_gamma   90.00
#
_symmetry.space_group_name_H-M   'P 1'
#
loop_
_entity.id
_entity.type
_entity.pdbx_description
1 polymer ?
#
loop_
_entity_poly.entity_id
_entity_poly.type
_entity_poly.pdbx_seq_one_letter_code
_entity_poly.pdbx_strand_id
1 'polypeptide(L)'
;MKRNKLSAPLQRRMIAVIGLFLLPLLTSCAGLNNTPALPVVISPQIDTELTEETQVPAMPLPFTYRASLFWNADLLLALGQCNRDKASIREQDDRRKELYEQRPERGGAGATP
;
A
#
# COMPACT_ATOMS: atom_id res chain seq x y z
N MET A 1 -43.25 -24.81 -38.05
CA MET A 1 -43.31 -24.39 -36.64
C MET A 1 -44.39 -23.32 -36.48
N LYS A 2 -45.59 -23.68 -35.98
CA LYS A 2 -46.69 -22.72 -35.74
C LYS A 2 -46.32 -21.85 -34.54
N ARG A 3 -46.33 -20.52 -34.70
CA ARG A 3 -46.12 -19.58 -33.59
C ARG A 3 -47.46 -19.28 -32.94
N ASN A 4 -47.59 -19.66 -31.68
CA ASN A 4 -48.78 -19.45 -30.87
C ASN A 4 -48.87 -17.94 -30.60
N LYS A 5 -49.86 -17.24 -31.16
CA LYS A 5 -50.05 -15.81 -30.87
C LYS A 5 -50.70 -15.70 -29.49
N LEU A 6 -49.94 -15.24 -28.49
CA LEU A 6 -50.50 -14.90 -27.19
C LEU A 6 -51.45 -13.70 -27.34
N SER A 7 -52.53 -13.68 -26.55
CA SER A 7 -53.45 -12.55 -26.54
C SER A 7 -52.76 -11.30 -25.99
N ALA A 8 -53.07 -10.13 -26.56
CA ALA A 8 -52.51 -8.84 -26.13
C ALA A 8 -52.53 -8.60 -24.60
N PRO A 9 -53.59 -8.96 -23.84
CA PRO A 9 -53.56 -8.81 -22.38
C PRO A 9 -52.61 -9.79 -21.69
N LEU A 10 -52.48 -11.03 -22.19
CA LEU A 10 -51.57 -12.03 -21.63
C LEU A 10 -50.10 -11.64 -21.89
N GLN A 11 -49.82 -11.11 -23.08
CA GLN A 11 -48.49 -10.59 -23.42
C GLN A 11 -48.10 -9.40 -22.51
N ARG A 12 -49.01 -8.45 -22.26
CA ARG A 12 -48.75 -7.32 -21.35
C ARG A 12 -48.47 -7.79 -19.92
N ARG A 13 -49.20 -8.79 -19.43
CA ARG A 13 -48.97 -9.38 -18.10
C ARG A 13 -47.62 -10.07 -17.99
N MET A 14 -47.22 -10.85 -19.00
CA MET A 14 -45.91 -11.49 -18.98
C MET A 14 -44.78 -10.47 -19.01
N ILE A 15 -44.87 -9.41 -19.83
CA ILE A 15 -43.88 -8.33 -19.85
C ILE A 15 -43.79 -7.63 -18.48
N ALA A 16 -44.93 -7.38 -17.83
CA ALA A 16 -44.96 -6.77 -16.50
C ALA A 16 -44.32 -7.65 -15.42
N VAL A 17 -44.62 -8.95 -15.42
CA VAL A 17 -44.04 -9.93 -14.49
C VAL A 17 -42.53 -10.06 -14.72
N ILE A 18 -42.11 -10.18 -15.98
CA ILE A 18 -40.69 -10.22 -16.36
C ILE A 18 -39.97 -8.95 -15.91
N GLY A 19 -40.56 -7.76 -16.15
CA GLY A 19 -40.02 -6.49 -15.68
C GLY A 19 -39.89 -6.46 -14.15
N LEU A 20 -40.91 -6.88 -13.41
CA LEU A 20 -40.92 -6.91 -11.95
C LEU A 20 -39.80 -7.79 -11.37
N PHE A 21 -39.50 -8.93 -11.99
CA PHE A 21 -38.42 -9.81 -11.56
C PHE A 21 -37.03 -9.33 -12.03
N LEU A 22 -36.92 -8.76 -13.23
CA LEU A 22 -35.63 -8.34 -13.81
C LEU A 22 -35.12 -7.00 -13.27
N LEU A 23 -36.02 -6.06 -12.94
CA LEU A 23 -35.64 -4.76 -12.37
C LEU A 23 -34.77 -4.89 -11.10
N PRO A 24 -35.13 -5.68 -10.06
CA PRO A 24 -34.29 -5.84 -8.86
C PRO A 24 -32.94 -6.51 -9.16
N LEU A 25 -32.89 -7.45 -10.11
CA LEU A 25 -31.64 -8.10 -10.56
C LEU A 25 -30.68 -7.11 -11.23
N LEU A 26 -31.19 -6.09 -11.92
CA LEU A 26 -30.38 -5.06 -12.57
C LEU A 26 -29.93 -3.95 -11.60
N THR A 27 -30.61 -3.79 -10.44
CA THR A 27 -30.23 -2.77 -9.44
C THR A 27 -28.98 -3.14 -8.64
N SER A 28 -28.64 -4.43 -8.52
CA SER A 28 -27.51 -4.84 -7.66
C SER A 28 -26.14 -4.49 -8.24
N CYS A 29 -26.04 -4.21 -9.54
CA CYS A 29 -24.79 -3.79 -10.19
C CYS A 29 -24.47 -2.30 -10.00
N ALA A 30 -25.43 -1.46 -9.57
CA ALA A 30 -25.21 -0.03 -9.36
C ALA A 30 -24.36 0.29 -8.12
N GLY A 31 -24.15 -0.69 -7.23
CA GLY A 31 -23.30 -0.57 -6.05
C GLY A 31 -21.80 -0.76 -6.31
N LEU A 32 -21.41 -1.26 -7.48
CA LEU A 32 -20.01 -1.56 -7.82
C LEU A 32 -19.18 -0.32 -8.22
N ASN A 33 -19.79 0.87 -8.15
CA ASN A 33 -19.07 2.14 -8.26
C ASN A 33 -18.29 2.49 -6.98
N ASN A 34 -18.46 1.68 -5.92
CA ASN A 34 -17.78 1.81 -4.64
C ASN A 34 -16.67 0.76 -4.47
N THR A 35 -16.01 0.30 -5.54
CA THR A 35 -14.66 -0.28 -5.39
C THR A 35 -13.73 0.89 -5.19
N PRO A 36 -13.40 1.23 -3.95
CA PRO A 36 -12.76 2.50 -3.76
C PRO A 36 -11.28 2.23 -4.09
N ALA A 37 -10.73 3.06 -4.98
CA ALA A 37 -9.34 2.95 -5.41
C ALA A 37 -8.47 2.72 -4.17
N LEU A 38 -7.76 1.58 -4.11
CA LEU A 38 -6.79 1.36 -3.05
C LEU A 38 -5.88 2.59 -3.09
N PRO A 39 -5.78 3.39 -2.01
CA PRO A 39 -4.79 4.43 -1.99
C PRO A 39 -3.45 3.71 -2.11
N VAL A 40 -2.85 3.79 -3.30
CA VAL A 40 -1.47 3.42 -3.51
C VAL A 40 -0.69 4.45 -2.71
N VAL A 41 -0.41 4.12 -1.46
CA VAL A 41 0.52 4.88 -0.65
C VAL A 41 1.88 4.59 -1.27
N ILE A 42 2.30 5.49 -2.16
CA ILE A 42 3.68 5.53 -2.65
C ILE A 42 4.49 5.90 -1.42
N SER A 43 5.07 4.90 -0.75
CA SER A 43 5.97 5.16 0.37
C SER A 43 7.10 6.05 -0.16
N PRO A 44 7.46 7.14 0.53
CA PRO A 44 8.72 7.81 0.23
C PRO A 44 9.83 6.76 0.32
N GLN A 45 10.73 6.74 -0.66
CA GLN A 45 11.84 5.80 -0.70
C GLN A 45 12.76 6.05 0.52
N ILE A 46 13.44 5.02 1.03
CA ILE A 46 14.55 5.27 1.97
C ILE A 46 15.59 6.13 1.25
N ASP A 47 16.20 7.09 1.95
CA ASP A 47 17.26 7.89 1.35
C ASP A 47 18.40 6.96 0.90
N THR A 48 18.83 7.06 -0.36
CA THR A 48 19.79 6.11 -0.93
C THR A 48 21.11 6.07 -0.17
N GLU A 49 21.55 7.23 0.32
CA GLU A 49 22.74 7.42 1.17
C GLU A 49 22.71 6.56 2.44
N LEU A 50 21.51 6.36 3.02
CA LEU A 50 21.31 5.58 4.24
C LEU A 50 21.50 4.08 4.01
N THR A 51 21.31 3.63 2.77
CA THR A 51 21.48 2.24 2.34
C THR A 51 22.82 1.96 1.68
N GLU A 52 23.69 2.97 1.55
CA GLU A 52 25.03 2.76 1.05
C GLU A 52 25.84 1.87 2.00
N GLU A 53 26.79 1.14 1.42
CA GLU A 53 27.66 0.25 2.18
C GLU A 53 28.57 1.08 3.09
N THR A 54 28.60 0.75 4.39
CA THR A 54 29.53 1.39 5.32
C THR A 54 30.96 1.05 4.93
N GLN A 55 31.74 2.07 4.56
CA GLN A 55 33.15 1.88 4.19
C GLN A 55 33.96 1.33 5.36
N VAL A 56 34.61 0.19 5.13
CA VAL A 56 35.52 -0.42 6.10
C VAL A 56 36.90 0.20 5.94
N PRO A 57 37.51 0.77 7.01
CA PRO A 57 38.84 1.35 6.93
C PRO A 57 39.88 0.29 6.57
N ALA A 58 40.79 0.65 5.66
CA ALA A 58 41.83 -0.26 5.18
C ALA A 58 42.75 -0.70 6.34
N MET A 59 43.01 -2.01 6.40
CA MET A 59 43.93 -2.56 7.40
C MET A 59 45.36 -2.09 7.10
N PRO A 60 46.09 -1.51 8.08
CA PRO A 60 47.45 -1.03 7.84
C PRO A 60 48.45 -2.19 7.69
N LEU A 61 49.42 -2.03 6.79
CA LEU A 61 50.59 -2.91 6.65
C LEU A 61 51.90 -2.12 6.81
N PRO A 62 52.83 -2.55 7.69
CA PRO A 62 52.70 -3.67 8.63
C PRO A 62 51.73 -3.37 9.78
N PHE A 63 51.02 -4.40 10.25
CA PHE A 63 50.06 -4.25 11.34
C PHE A 63 50.76 -4.24 12.70
N THR A 64 51.28 -3.07 13.09
CA THR A 64 51.93 -2.86 14.40
C THR A 64 50.91 -2.53 15.49
N TYR A 65 51.29 -2.67 16.77
CA TYR A 65 50.43 -2.30 17.90
C TYR A 65 49.96 -0.83 17.85
N ARG A 66 50.83 0.10 17.46
CA ARG A 66 50.43 1.51 17.30
C ARG A 66 49.41 1.66 16.16
N ALA A 67 49.63 0.98 15.04
CA ALA A 67 48.73 1.04 13.89
C ALA A 67 47.35 0.44 14.21
N SER A 68 47.29 -0.59 15.05
CA SER A 68 46.01 -1.17 15.48
C SER A 68 45.18 -0.18 16.31
N LEU A 69 45.80 0.66 17.15
CA LEU A 69 45.08 1.68 17.90
C LEU A 69 44.37 2.69 16.99
N PHE A 70 45.08 3.20 15.97
CA PHE A 70 44.48 4.12 15.00
C PHE A 70 43.39 3.44 14.17
N TRP A 71 43.67 2.24 13.65
CA TRP A 71 42.69 1.50 12.86
C TRP A 71 41.43 1.13 13.66
N ASN A 72 41.55 0.79 14.95
CA ASN A 72 40.39 0.55 15.82
C ASN A 72 39.59 1.84 16.07
N ALA A 73 40.23 2.99 16.16
CA ALA A 73 39.53 4.27 16.26
C ALA A 73 38.72 4.55 14.98
N ASP A 74 39.31 4.33 13.81
CA ASP A 74 38.63 4.47 12.51
C ASP A 74 37.45 3.50 12.38
N LEU A 75 37.62 2.24 12.80
CA LEU A 75 36.53 1.25 12.84
C LEU A 75 35.38 1.69 13.74
N LEU A 76 35.70 2.20 14.93
CA LEU A 76 34.67 2.68 15.86
C LEU A 76 33.90 3.88 15.30
N LEU A 77 34.57 4.76 14.55
CA LEU A 77 33.92 5.86 13.84
C LEU A 77 32.98 5.35 12.74
N ALA A 78 33.43 4.40 11.91
CA ALA A 78 32.61 3.79 10.87
C ALA A 78 31.38 3.07 11.45
N LEU A 79 31.55 2.33 12.54
CA LEU A 79 30.44 1.69 13.27
C LEU A 79 29.49 2.72 13.89
N GLY A 80 30.03 3.81 14.43
CA GLY A 80 29.24 4.91 14.96
C GLY A 80 28.40 5.61 13.89
N GLN A 81 28.93 5.73 12.66
CA GLN A 81 28.17 6.23 11.51
C GLN A 81 27.08 5.24 11.10
N CYS A 82 27.44 3.97 10.88
CA CYS A 82 26.47 2.91 10.54
C CYS A 82 25.31 2.81 11.54
N ASN A 83 25.59 2.94 12.84
CA ASN A 83 24.55 2.92 13.86
C ASN A 83 23.62 4.14 13.80
N ARG A 84 24.15 5.31 13.43
CA ARG A 84 23.34 6.51 13.16
C ARG A 84 22.46 6.33 11.94
N ASP A 85 23.02 5.83 10.83
CA ASP A 85 22.25 5.61 9.59
C ASP A 85 21.11 4.60 9.82
N LYS A 86 21.37 3.50 10.55
CA LYS A 86 20.32 2.55 10.97
C LYS A 86 19.24 3.18 11.85
N ALA A 87 19.59 4.12 12.71
CA ALA A 87 18.60 4.84 13.53
C ALA A 87 17.72 5.73 12.65
N SER A 88 18.33 6.44 11.69
CA SER A 88 17.61 7.25 10.71
C SER A 88 16.69 6.41 9.84
N ILE A 89 17.11 5.22 9.37
CA ILE A 89 16.24 4.29 8.62
C ILE A 89 14.99 3.93 9.45
N ARG A 90 15.18 3.55 10.73
CA ARG A 90 14.06 3.20 11.61
C ARG A 90 13.07 4.36 11.78
N GLU A 91 13.57 5.58 11.95
CA GLU A 91 12.72 6.76 12.03
C GLU A 91 11.92 6.96 10.73
N GLN A 92 12.55 6.78 9.56
CA GLN A 92 11.84 6.85 8.28
C GLN A 92 10.75 5.78 8.19
N ASP A 93 11.01 4.56 8.66
CA ASP A 93 10.05 3.46 8.65
C ASP A 93 8.88 3.70 9.61
N ASP A 94 9.15 4.23 10.80
CA ASP A 94 8.11 4.60 11.77
C ASP A 94 7.18 5.68 11.19
N ARG A 95 7.73 6.72 10.55
CA ARG A 95 6.93 7.74 9.86
C ARG A 95 6.08 7.14 8.74
N ARG A 96 6.59 6.16 7.98
CA ARG A 96 5.78 5.45 6.98
C ARG A 96 4.64 4.71 7.65
N LYS A 97 4.92 4.00 8.74
CA LYS A 97 3.92 3.23 9.48
C LYS A 97 2.80 4.13 10.00
N GLU A 98 3.13 5.28 10.57
CA GLU A 98 2.16 6.28 11.00
C GLU A 98 1.28 6.75 9.83
N LEU A 99 1.87 7.02 8.65
CA LEU A 99 1.11 7.38 7.45
C LEU A 99 0.16 6.25 7.01
N TYR A 100 0.57 4.99 7.14
CA TYR A 100 -0.30 3.84 6.84
C TYR A 100 -1.44 3.70 7.86
N GLU A 101 -1.17 3.93 9.14
CA GLU A 101 -2.14 3.85 10.24
C GLU A 101 -3.16 5.00 10.20
N GLN A 102 -2.76 6.19 9.73
CA GLN A 102 -3.66 7.33 9.52
C GLN A 102 -4.60 7.18 8.31
N ARG A 103 -4.56 6.03 7.61
CA ARG A 103 -5.50 5.77 6.51
C ARG A 103 -6.93 5.74 7.06
N PRO A 104 -7.86 6.56 6.54
CA PRO A 104 -9.25 6.49 6.96
C PRO A 104 -9.85 5.11 6.61
N GLU A 105 -10.44 4.45 7.61
CA GLU A 105 -11.30 3.28 7.43
C GLU A 105 -12.44 3.69 6.49
N ARG A 106 -12.52 3.05 5.32
CA ARG A 106 -13.58 3.33 4.35
C ARG A 106 -14.89 2.73 4.85
N GLY A 107 -15.65 3.52 5.61
CA GLY A 107 -17.04 3.21 5.95
C GLY A 107 -17.57 4.06 7.09
N GLY A 108 -17.92 5.32 6.84
CA GLY A 108 -18.54 6.12 7.91
C GLY A 108 -18.85 7.59 7.63
N ALA A 109 -18.82 8.08 6.40
CA ALA A 109 -19.19 9.47 6.11
C ALA A 109 -20.13 9.51 4.91
N GLY A 110 -21.42 9.73 5.17
CA GLY A 110 -22.44 9.91 4.14
C GLY A 110 -23.81 9.33 4.45
N ALA A 111 -24.19 9.16 5.73
CA ALA A 111 -25.58 9.06 6.12
C ALA A 111 -25.99 10.41 6.71
N THR A 112 -26.63 11.24 5.90
CA THR A 112 -27.46 12.36 6.38
C THR A 112 -28.79 12.33 5.63
N PRO A 113 -29.90 12.62 6.32
CA PRO A 113 -31.27 12.30 5.91
C PRO A 113 -31.76 13.03 4.65
#